data_AF-A0A2V3IUI2-F1
#
_entry.id   AF-A0A2V3IUI2-F1
#
_cell.length_a   1.000
_cell.length_b   1.000
_cell.length_c   1.000
_cell.angle_alpha   90.00
_cell.angle_beta   90.00
_cell.angle_gamma   90.00
#
_symmetry.space_group_name_H-M   'P 1'
#
loop_
_entity.id
_entity.type
_entity.pdbx_description
1 polymer ?
#
loop_
_entity_poly.entity_id
_entity_poly.type
_entity_poly.pdbx_seq_one_letter_code
_entity_poly.pdbx_strand_id
1 'polypeptide(L)'
;MVDMVDAMLISEFRASVPIKDRRHHLIKYKNCFVGSEAVDWLVAANPDRTREEAVKIGEQMRKMGLFHHVHLDHDFKDKRYFYAFNDKVPLTMDDMDDMELDDDKKGIALIAHNNFKGDLIEWAQTHKNALSKHKLVATGTTGSLIKKATGLNVDLMKSGPLGGDQQIGALVAEQTINVLIFFWDPLTAQPHDSDVKALLRLAVLCNAAIAMNTFTADLLISAISGRCSE
;
A
#
# COMPACT_ATOMS: atom_id res chain seq x y z
N MET A 1 -2.82 -26.22 -3.08
CA MET A 1 -2.53 -26.79 -4.42
C MET A 1 -3.26 -25.90 -5.40
N VAL A 2 -2.60 -24.86 -5.90
CA VAL A 2 -3.16 -23.96 -6.92
C VAL A 2 -3.15 -24.76 -8.22
N ASP A 3 -4.30 -24.88 -8.88
CA ASP A 3 -4.46 -25.78 -10.02
C ASP A 3 -3.64 -25.24 -11.21
N MET A 4 -3.00 -26.11 -12.00
CA MET A 4 -2.19 -25.71 -13.18
C MET A 4 -2.98 -24.85 -14.18
N VAL A 5 -4.31 -24.98 -14.16
CA VAL A 5 -5.26 -24.22 -14.99
C VAL A 5 -5.30 -22.73 -14.60
N ASP A 6 -5.08 -22.39 -13.32
CA ASP A 6 -5.19 -21.02 -12.83
C ASP A 6 -4.00 -20.15 -13.28
N ALA A 7 -2.78 -20.71 -13.28
CA ALA A 7 -1.57 -19.99 -13.69
C ALA A 7 -1.58 -19.61 -15.17
N MET A 8 -2.02 -20.52 -16.04
CA MET A 8 -2.13 -20.26 -17.48
C MET A 8 -3.19 -19.19 -17.75
N LEU A 9 -4.35 -19.28 -17.08
CA LEU A 9 -5.43 -18.29 -17.17
C LEU A 9 -4.98 -16.90 -16.71
N ILE A 10 -4.20 -16.80 -15.63
CA ILE A 10 -3.66 -15.53 -15.11
C ILE A 10 -2.74 -14.85 -16.14
N SER A 11 -1.84 -15.61 -16.75
CA SER A 11 -0.91 -15.09 -17.75
C SER A 11 -1.65 -14.56 -18.99
N GLU A 12 -2.65 -15.31 -19.45
CA GLU A 12 -3.44 -14.97 -20.62
C GLU A 12 -4.38 -13.78 -20.37
N PHE A 13 -4.96 -13.71 -19.17
CA PHE A 13 -5.81 -12.60 -18.73
C PHE A 13 -5.04 -11.28 -18.77
N ARG A 14 -3.83 -11.22 -18.22
CA ARG A 14 -3.01 -10.00 -18.23
C ARG A 14 -2.57 -9.60 -19.63
N ALA A 15 -2.28 -10.57 -20.49
CA ALA A 15 -1.88 -10.32 -21.88
C ALA A 15 -3.06 -9.83 -22.76
N SER A 16 -4.28 -10.27 -22.45
CA SER A 16 -5.41 -10.13 -23.39
C SER A 16 -6.45 -9.09 -22.97
N VAL A 17 -6.53 -8.74 -21.68
CA VAL A 17 -7.46 -7.70 -21.23
C VAL A 17 -7.02 -6.34 -21.79
N PRO A 18 -7.94 -5.48 -22.29
CA PRO A 18 -7.59 -4.20 -22.88
C PRO A 18 -7.00 -3.19 -21.88
N ILE A 19 -5.68 -3.19 -21.71
CA ILE A 19 -4.95 -2.23 -20.89
C ILE A 19 -4.77 -0.93 -21.69
N LYS A 20 -5.31 0.18 -21.17
CA LYS A 20 -5.23 1.50 -21.81
C LYS A 20 -5.21 2.60 -20.75
N ASP A 21 -4.54 3.70 -21.09
CA ASP A 21 -4.70 4.96 -20.38
C ASP A 21 -6.14 5.45 -20.55
N ARG A 22 -6.86 5.66 -19.45
CA ARG A 22 -8.25 6.16 -19.47
C ARG A 22 -8.35 7.45 -18.68
N ARG A 23 -9.22 8.36 -19.15
CA ARG A 23 -9.57 9.59 -18.43
C ARG A 23 -10.99 9.47 -17.91
N HIS A 24 -11.18 9.76 -16.64
CA HIS A 24 -12.51 9.94 -16.04
C HIS A 24 -12.50 11.24 -15.23
N HIS A 25 -13.48 12.09 -15.50
CA HIS A 25 -13.43 13.52 -15.18
C HIS A 25 -12.12 14.16 -15.67
N LEU A 26 -11.33 14.72 -14.75
CA LEU A 26 -10.06 15.40 -15.03
C LEU A 26 -8.83 14.56 -14.68
N ILE A 27 -9.04 13.31 -14.25
CA ILE A 27 -7.98 12.42 -13.77
C ILE A 27 -7.63 11.42 -14.87
N LYS A 28 -6.33 11.30 -15.18
CA LYS A 28 -5.80 10.31 -16.11
C LYS A 28 -5.30 9.10 -15.30
N TYR A 29 -5.91 7.95 -15.54
CA TYR A 29 -5.51 6.66 -14.99
C TYR A 29 -4.68 5.93 -16.03
N LYS A 30 -3.42 5.65 -15.70
CA LYS A 30 -2.50 5.00 -16.63
C LYS A 30 -2.60 3.48 -16.51
N ASN A 31 -2.38 2.77 -17.62
CA ASN A 31 -2.26 1.31 -17.65
C ASN A 31 -3.38 0.56 -16.89
N CYS A 32 -4.63 1.04 -16.97
CA CYS A 32 -5.76 0.41 -16.30
C CYS A 32 -6.57 -0.47 -17.26
N PHE A 33 -7.47 -1.29 -16.71
CA PHE A 33 -8.50 -2.01 -17.44
C PHE A 33 -9.87 -1.80 -16.78
N VAL A 34 -10.95 -2.13 -17.50
CA VAL A 34 -12.32 -1.95 -17.03
C VAL A 34 -12.87 -3.28 -16.53
N GLY A 35 -13.51 -3.29 -15.36
CA GLY A 35 -14.07 -4.51 -14.76
C GLY A 35 -15.00 -5.29 -15.69
N SER A 36 -15.94 -4.60 -16.34
CA SER A 36 -16.85 -5.25 -17.31
C SER A 36 -16.15 -5.81 -18.54
N GLU A 37 -15.11 -5.13 -19.06
CA GLU A 37 -14.33 -5.62 -20.20
C GLU A 37 -13.51 -6.87 -19.82
N ALA A 38 -13.01 -6.93 -18.58
CA ALA A 38 -12.35 -8.12 -18.04
C ALA A 38 -13.32 -9.29 -17.88
N VAL A 39 -14.56 -9.04 -17.44
CA VAL A 39 -15.61 -10.07 -17.37
C VAL A 39 -16.00 -10.56 -18.76
N ASP A 40 -16.14 -9.66 -19.73
CA ASP A 40 -16.39 -10.01 -21.13
C ASP A 40 -15.32 -10.97 -21.66
N TRP A 41 -14.04 -10.67 -21.37
CA TRP A 41 -12.93 -11.54 -21.74
C TRP A 41 -12.99 -12.90 -21.04
N LEU A 42 -13.24 -12.94 -19.73
CA LEU A 42 -13.32 -14.18 -18.96
C LEU A 42 -14.45 -15.09 -19.46
N VAL A 43 -15.59 -14.54 -19.85
CA VAL A 43 -16.69 -15.32 -20.46
C VAL A 43 -16.31 -15.79 -21.86
N ALA A 44 -15.64 -14.97 -22.66
CA ALA A 44 -15.19 -15.38 -23.99
C ALA A 44 -14.15 -16.52 -23.94
N ALA A 45 -13.31 -16.57 -22.90
CA ALA A 45 -12.30 -17.62 -22.70
C ALA A 45 -12.91 -18.99 -22.33
N ASN A 46 -14.15 -19.03 -21.84
CA ASN A 46 -14.87 -20.28 -21.58
C ASN A 46 -16.39 -20.07 -21.81
N PRO A 47 -16.95 -20.54 -22.94
CA PRO A 47 -18.36 -20.32 -23.30
C PRO A 47 -19.40 -20.80 -22.28
N ASP A 48 -19.05 -21.77 -21.44
CA ASP A 48 -19.96 -22.30 -20.41
C ASP A 48 -19.95 -21.45 -19.12
N ARG A 49 -19.05 -20.47 -19.03
CA ARG A 49 -18.88 -19.61 -17.86
C ARG A 49 -19.90 -18.48 -17.84
N THR A 50 -20.64 -18.38 -16.75
CA THR A 50 -21.52 -17.24 -16.49
C THR A 50 -20.73 -15.99 -16.10
N ARG A 51 -21.34 -14.81 -16.26
CA ARG A 51 -20.73 -13.54 -15.79
C ARG A 51 -20.50 -13.54 -14.28
N GLU A 52 -21.38 -14.20 -13.51
CA GLU A 52 -21.24 -14.33 -12.06
C GLU A 52 -20.01 -15.17 -11.68
N GLU A 53 -19.75 -16.27 -12.39
CA GLU A 53 -18.54 -17.07 -12.22
C GLU A 53 -17.28 -16.31 -12.64
N ALA A 54 -17.34 -15.54 -13.73
CA ALA A 54 -16.25 -14.66 -14.15
C ALA A 54 -15.93 -13.59 -13.09
N VAL A 55 -16.94 -13.03 -12.42
CA VAL A 55 -16.72 -12.11 -11.28
C VAL A 55 -16.04 -12.82 -10.12
N LYS A 56 -16.45 -14.06 -9.78
CA LYS A 56 -15.78 -14.84 -8.72
C LYS A 56 -14.31 -15.11 -9.05
N ILE A 57 -13.99 -15.46 -10.29
CA ILE A 57 -12.61 -15.68 -10.76
C ILE A 57 -11.81 -14.38 -10.67
N GLY A 58 -12.36 -13.26 -11.17
CA GLY A 58 -11.70 -11.96 -11.08
C GLY A 58 -11.49 -11.53 -9.62
N GLU A 59 -12.41 -11.85 -8.72
CA GLU A 59 -12.24 -11.58 -7.29
C GLU A 59 -11.16 -12.46 -6.66
N GLN A 60 -11.02 -13.73 -7.08
CA GLN A 60 -9.90 -14.58 -6.66
C GLN A 60 -8.56 -14.01 -7.15
N MET A 61 -8.47 -13.62 -8.42
CA MET A 61 -7.27 -12.97 -8.97
C MET A 61 -6.93 -11.67 -8.22
N ARG A 62 -7.93 -10.87 -7.85
CA ARG A 62 -7.75 -9.66 -7.03
C ARG A 62 -7.23 -9.98 -5.63
N LYS A 63 -7.80 -11.01 -4.97
CA LYS A 63 -7.35 -11.48 -3.64
C LYS A 63 -5.94 -12.07 -3.67
N MET A 64 -5.55 -12.68 -4.79
CA MET A 64 -4.17 -13.12 -5.06
C MET A 64 -3.22 -11.95 -5.38
N GLY A 65 -3.71 -10.71 -5.39
CA GLY A 65 -2.90 -9.51 -5.57
C GLY A 65 -2.54 -9.19 -7.02
N LEU A 66 -3.06 -9.94 -8.02
CA LEU A 66 -2.74 -9.76 -9.44
C LEU A 66 -3.09 -8.35 -9.93
N PHE A 67 -4.19 -7.80 -9.43
CA PHE A 67 -4.64 -6.44 -9.72
C PHE A 67 -5.48 -5.88 -8.57
N HIS A 68 -5.70 -4.57 -8.56
CA HIS A 68 -6.51 -3.88 -7.57
C HIS A 68 -7.40 -2.82 -8.21
N HIS A 69 -8.49 -2.43 -7.54
CA HIS A 69 -9.27 -1.27 -7.95
C HIS A 69 -8.41 -0.01 -7.80
N VAL A 70 -8.43 0.90 -8.78
CA VAL A 70 -7.51 2.04 -8.82
C VAL A 70 -7.67 2.99 -7.63
N HIS A 71 -8.85 3.02 -7.00
CA HIS A 71 -9.08 3.77 -5.76
C HIS A 71 -9.10 2.91 -4.48
N LEU A 72 -8.97 1.59 -4.59
CA LEU A 72 -9.05 0.63 -3.47
C LEU A 72 -10.40 0.60 -2.71
N ASP A 73 -11.43 1.25 -3.25
CA ASP A 73 -12.72 1.42 -2.57
C ASP A 73 -13.66 0.21 -2.61
N HIS A 74 -13.42 -0.79 -3.47
CA HIS A 74 -14.30 -1.95 -3.57
C HIS A 74 -13.66 -3.16 -4.28
N ASP A 75 -14.29 -4.31 -4.09
CA ASP A 75 -14.01 -5.59 -4.74
C ASP A 75 -14.13 -5.56 -6.28
N PHE A 76 -13.75 -6.65 -6.93
CA PHE A 76 -13.93 -6.82 -8.37
C PHE A 76 -15.41 -6.89 -8.73
N LYS A 77 -15.82 -6.06 -9.71
CA LYS A 77 -17.22 -5.91 -10.12
C LYS A 77 -17.31 -5.83 -11.64
N ASP A 78 -18.33 -6.48 -12.19
CA ASP A 78 -18.75 -6.36 -13.58
C ASP A 78 -19.42 -4.99 -13.85
N LYS A 79 -18.62 -3.93 -13.78
CA LYS A 79 -19.02 -2.53 -13.94
C LYS A 79 -17.91 -1.75 -14.61
N ARG A 80 -18.20 -0.51 -15.01
CA ARG A 80 -17.21 0.41 -15.58
C ARG A 80 -16.29 1.05 -14.54
N TYR A 81 -15.74 0.22 -13.65
CA TYR A 81 -14.71 0.61 -12.70
C TYR A 81 -13.32 0.31 -13.25
N PHE A 82 -12.32 1.03 -12.77
CA PHE A 82 -10.94 0.90 -13.25
C PHE A 82 -10.11 0.06 -12.30
N TYR A 83 -9.35 -0.86 -12.86
CA TYR A 83 -8.44 -1.74 -12.15
C TYR A 83 -7.04 -1.62 -12.76
N ALA A 84 -6.00 -1.80 -11.95
CA ALA A 84 -4.60 -1.77 -12.38
C ALA A 84 -3.89 -3.05 -11.96
N PHE A 85 -3.09 -3.62 -12.85
CA PHE A 85 -2.25 -4.77 -12.54
C PHE A 85 -1.15 -4.40 -11.56
N ASN A 86 -0.80 -5.33 -10.69
CA ASN A 86 0.36 -5.19 -9.82
C ASN A 86 1.59 -5.70 -10.57
N ASP A 87 2.52 -4.80 -10.88
CA ASP A 87 3.76 -5.13 -11.61
C ASP A 87 4.71 -6.03 -10.80
N LYS A 88 4.44 -6.21 -9.51
CA LYS A 88 5.20 -7.09 -8.63
C LYS A 88 4.72 -8.54 -8.64
N VAL A 89 3.56 -8.84 -9.26
CA VAL A 89 3.05 -10.21 -9.35
C VAL A 89 3.68 -10.89 -10.57
N PRO A 90 4.46 -11.97 -10.38
CA PRO A 90 5.16 -12.64 -11.46
C PRO A 90 4.26 -13.41 -12.41
N LEU A 91 4.75 -13.62 -13.63
CA LEU A 91 3.98 -14.13 -14.76
C LEU A 91 4.18 -15.63 -15.02
N THR A 92 5.10 -16.28 -14.31
CA THR A 92 5.47 -17.69 -14.51
C THR A 92 5.62 -18.45 -13.20
N MET A 93 5.49 -19.79 -13.23
CA MET A 93 5.67 -20.65 -12.05
C MET A 93 7.08 -20.56 -11.45
N ASP A 94 8.11 -20.37 -12.28
CA ASP A 94 9.51 -20.23 -11.81
C ASP A 94 9.71 -18.95 -10.98
N ASP A 95 8.91 -17.91 -11.23
CA ASP A 95 8.95 -16.67 -10.47
C ASP A 95 8.03 -16.71 -9.21
N MET A 96 7.18 -17.75 -9.08
CA MET A 96 6.26 -17.91 -7.94
C MET A 96 6.91 -18.54 -6.71
N ASP A 97 8.00 -19.29 -6.87
CA ASP A 97 8.68 -20.03 -5.78
C ASP A 97 9.37 -19.11 -4.75
N ASP A 98 9.62 -17.85 -5.10
CA ASP A 98 10.26 -16.85 -4.21
C ASP A 98 9.25 -15.86 -3.59
N MET A 99 7.95 -16.03 -3.81
CA MET A 99 6.93 -15.05 -3.40
C MET A 99 6.16 -15.46 -2.14
N GLU A 100 6.57 -14.93 -0.99
CA GLU A 100 5.61 -14.66 0.10
C GLU A 100 4.80 -13.41 -0.28
N LEU A 101 3.62 -13.60 -0.88
CA LEU A 101 2.60 -12.57 -1.02
C LEU A 101 2.00 -12.27 0.36
N ASP A 102 2.74 -11.53 1.18
CA ASP A 102 2.25 -11.02 2.46
C ASP A 102 1.46 -9.73 2.18
N ASP A 103 0.20 -9.88 1.71
CA ASP A 103 -0.75 -8.77 1.46
C ASP A 103 -0.98 -7.90 2.72
N ASP A 104 -0.59 -8.39 3.89
CA ASP A 104 -0.64 -7.66 5.16
C ASP A 104 0.59 -6.80 5.44
N LYS A 105 1.69 -6.96 4.70
CA LYS A 105 2.91 -6.20 4.94
C LYS A 105 2.80 -4.77 4.43
N LYS A 106 2.39 -3.86 5.33
CA LYS A 106 2.30 -2.43 5.05
C LYS A 106 3.65 -1.72 5.10
N GLY A 107 3.74 -0.60 4.39
CA GLY A 107 4.86 0.33 4.47
C GLY A 107 4.54 1.47 5.42
N ILE A 108 5.28 1.57 6.52
CA ILE A 108 5.01 2.50 7.63
C ILE A 108 6.15 3.51 7.74
N ALA A 109 5.83 4.79 7.60
CA ALA A 109 6.74 5.89 7.91
C ALA A 109 6.55 6.36 9.36
N LEU A 110 7.66 6.48 10.10
CA LEU A 110 7.72 6.91 11.49
C LEU A 110 8.48 8.25 11.58
N ILE A 111 7.77 9.32 11.94
CA ILE A 111 8.31 10.69 11.99
C ILE A 111 7.88 11.36 13.30
N ALA A 112 8.79 12.09 13.93
CA ALA A 112 8.46 12.88 15.12
C ALA A 112 9.28 14.17 15.20
N HIS A 113 8.61 15.26 15.57
CA HIS A 113 9.30 16.48 16.02
C HIS A 113 10.04 16.20 17.34
N ASN A 114 11.03 17.03 17.67
CA ASN A 114 11.94 16.75 18.79
C ASN A 114 11.21 16.51 20.11
N ASN A 115 10.19 17.30 20.42
CA ASN A 115 9.43 17.19 21.67
C ASN A 115 8.58 15.91 21.77
N PHE A 116 8.29 15.27 20.63
CA PHE A 116 7.44 14.07 20.55
C PHE A 116 8.22 12.81 20.15
N LYS A 117 9.55 12.91 20.03
CA LYS A 117 10.40 11.74 19.77
C LYS A 117 10.30 10.71 20.90
N GLY A 118 10.22 11.17 22.15
CA GLY A 118 10.03 10.29 23.31
C GLY A 118 8.77 9.45 23.18
N ASP A 119 7.63 10.11 22.95
CA ASP A 119 6.33 9.46 22.78
C ASP A 119 6.32 8.46 21.63
N LEU A 120 6.92 8.79 20.48
CA LEU A 120 6.99 7.87 19.35
C LEU A 120 7.88 6.65 19.62
N ILE A 121 8.97 6.83 20.39
CA ILE A 121 9.84 5.72 20.79
C ILE A 121 9.10 4.78 21.74
N GLU A 122 8.42 5.33 22.75
CA GLU A 122 7.63 4.55 23.72
C GLU A 122 6.50 3.79 23.02
N TRP A 123 5.81 4.45 22.09
CA TRP A 123 4.80 3.82 21.25
C TRP A 123 5.38 2.68 20.41
N ALA A 124 6.53 2.89 19.76
CA ALA A 124 7.20 1.87 18.97
C ALA A 124 7.69 0.68 19.82
N GLN A 125 8.09 0.90 21.07
CA GLN A 125 8.45 -0.17 22.01
C GLN A 125 7.22 -1.00 22.38
N THR A 126 6.10 -0.33 22.68
CA THR A 126 4.83 -0.97 23.03
C THR A 126 4.33 -1.86 21.89
N HIS A 127 4.41 -1.37 20.66
CA HIS A 127 3.91 -2.05 19.46
C HIS A 127 4.99 -2.79 18.66
N LYS A 128 6.14 -3.07 19.27
CA LYS A 128 7.30 -3.67 18.59
C LYS A 128 6.95 -4.93 17.78
N ASN A 129 6.18 -5.84 18.37
CA ASN A 129 5.84 -7.12 17.74
C ASN A 129 4.92 -6.95 16.52
N ALA A 130 4.07 -5.93 16.50
CA ALA A 130 3.26 -5.58 15.35
C ALA A 130 4.12 -4.93 14.26
N LEU A 131 4.89 -3.91 14.66
CA LEU A 131 5.75 -3.17 13.74
C LEU A 131 6.81 -4.04 13.05
N SER A 132 7.32 -5.09 13.71
CA SER A 132 8.32 -5.99 13.13
C SER A 132 7.84 -6.77 11.90
N LYS A 133 6.53 -6.86 11.69
CA LYS A 133 5.94 -7.53 10.51
C LYS A 133 5.95 -6.63 9.26
N HIS A 134 6.13 -5.32 9.44
CA HIS A 134 5.95 -4.32 8.39
C HIS A 134 7.28 -3.76 7.89
N LYS A 135 7.26 -3.10 6.72
CA LYS A 135 8.41 -2.32 6.25
C LYS A 135 8.40 -0.97 6.94
N LEU A 136 9.45 -0.66 7.70
CA LEU A 136 9.55 0.57 8.46
C LEU A 136 10.55 1.54 7.82
N VAL A 137 10.14 2.80 7.67
CA VAL A 137 10.97 3.91 7.21
C VAL A 137 10.88 5.03 8.23
N ALA A 138 11.97 5.75 8.49
CA ALA A 138 11.94 6.88 9.41
C ALA A 138 12.93 7.98 9.02
N THR A 139 12.67 9.22 9.43
CA THR A 139 13.66 10.29 9.32
C THR A 139 14.85 10.04 10.25
N GLY A 140 16.04 10.48 9.84
CA GLY A 140 17.31 9.99 10.38
C GLY A 140 17.41 9.90 11.91
N THR A 141 17.15 11.01 12.62
CA THR A 141 17.22 11.05 14.09
C THR A 141 16.16 10.16 14.74
N THR A 142 14.91 10.24 14.27
CA THR A 142 13.79 9.45 14.81
C THR A 142 14.05 7.95 14.63
N GLY A 143 14.41 7.53 13.41
CA GLY A 143 14.68 6.13 13.11
C GLY A 143 15.86 5.56 13.87
N SER A 144 16.93 6.35 14.05
CA SER A 144 18.11 5.92 14.82
C SER A 144 17.76 5.65 16.28
N LEU A 145 16.93 6.50 16.88
CA LEU A 145 16.47 6.32 18.27
C LEU A 145 15.54 5.10 18.40
N ILE A 146 14.60 4.92 17.47
CA ILE A 146 13.71 3.75 17.47
C ILE A 146 14.50 2.46 17.31
N LYS A 147 15.46 2.40 16.37
CA LYS A 147 16.38 1.25 16.22
C LYS A 147 17.06 0.89 17.52
N LYS A 148 17.66 1.88 18.17
CA LYS A 148 18.38 1.70 19.44
C LYS A 148 17.47 1.19 20.56
N ALA A 149 16.25 1.70 20.63
CA ALA A 149 15.31 1.40 21.71
C ALA A 149 14.55 0.08 21.52
N THR A 150 14.36 -0.38 20.28
CA THR A 150 13.48 -1.51 19.95
C THR A 150 14.21 -2.69 19.31
N GLY A 151 15.32 -2.45 18.61
CA GLY A 151 15.96 -3.43 17.73
C GLY A 151 15.23 -3.69 16.42
N LEU A 152 14.20 -2.90 16.08
CA LEU A 152 13.49 -3.01 14.80
C LEU A 152 14.41 -2.65 13.61
N ASN A 153 14.19 -3.30 12.47
CA ASN A 153 14.82 -2.89 11.22
C ASN A 153 14.04 -1.69 10.63
N VAL A 154 14.70 -0.54 10.48
CA VAL A 154 14.09 0.72 10.02
C VAL A 154 14.97 1.36 8.95
N ASP A 155 14.45 1.61 7.76
CA ASP A 155 15.21 2.31 6.73
C ASP A 155 15.33 3.80 7.10
N LEU A 156 16.56 4.30 7.16
CA LEU A 156 16.83 5.67 7.59
C LEU A 156 16.87 6.62 6.39
N MET A 157 15.99 7.61 6.42
CA MET A 157 16.02 8.75 5.51
C MET A 157 16.87 9.88 6.12
N LYS A 158 17.06 10.97 5.39
CA LYS A 158 17.64 12.21 5.96
C LYS A 158 16.77 12.71 7.11
N SER A 159 17.30 13.64 7.92
CA SER A 159 16.46 14.37 8.87
C SER A 159 15.45 15.23 8.09
N GLY A 160 14.30 15.53 8.70
CA GLY A 160 13.25 16.38 8.10
C GLY A 160 13.82 17.68 7.50
N PRO A 161 14.55 18.50 8.29
CA PRO A 161 15.18 19.73 7.80
C PRO A 161 16.19 19.58 6.66
N LEU A 162 16.71 18.37 6.43
CA LEU A 162 17.66 18.07 5.35
C LEU A 162 17.00 17.36 4.16
N GLY A 163 15.66 17.37 4.09
CA GLY A 163 14.87 16.79 2.99
C GLY A 163 14.33 15.39 3.26
N GLY A 164 14.40 14.89 4.50
CA GLY A 164 13.83 13.58 4.87
C GLY A 164 12.33 13.48 4.60
N ASP A 165 11.60 14.57 4.85
CA ASP A 165 10.14 14.61 4.62
C ASP A 165 9.81 14.50 3.13
N GLN A 166 10.66 15.04 2.26
CA GLN A 166 10.51 14.92 0.81
C GLN A 166 10.86 13.51 0.32
N GLN A 167 11.86 12.85 0.91
CA GLN A 167 12.16 11.45 0.61
C GLN A 167 10.98 10.53 0.98
N ILE A 168 10.38 10.74 2.15
CA ILE A 168 9.19 9.99 2.56
C ILE A 168 8.00 10.34 1.66
N GLY A 169 7.84 11.61 1.28
CA GLY A 169 6.80 12.05 0.34
C GLY A 169 6.91 11.36 -1.02
N ALA A 170 8.13 11.12 -1.52
CA ALA A 170 8.35 10.34 -2.74
C ALA A 170 7.89 8.88 -2.57
N LEU A 171 8.24 8.24 -1.45
CA LEU A 171 7.82 6.88 -1.15
C LEU A 171 6.29 6.73 -1.02
N VAL A 172 5.63 7.76 -0.47
CA VAL A 172 4.15 7.86 -0.42
C VAL A 172 3.57 7.97 -1.82
N ALA A 173 4.14 8.83 -2.69
CA ALA A 173 3.70 8.97 -4.07
C ALA A 173 3.90 7.70 -4.90
N GLU A 174 4.94 6.93 -4.60
CA GLU A 174 5.24 5.61 -5.18
C GLU A 174 4.42 4.47 -4.55
N GLN A 175 3.54 4.78 -3.58
CA GLN A 175 2.71 3.81 -2.84
C GLN A 175 3.51 2.70 -2.14
N THR A 176 4.80 2.92 -1.89
CA THR A 176 5.64 2.02 -1.09
C THR A 176 5.48 2.26 0.41
N ILE A 177 5.00 3.45 0.78
CA ILE A 177 4.52 3.82 2.12
C ILE A 177 3.05 4.19 2.02
N ASN A 178 2.22 3.53 2.82
CA ASN A 178 0.76 3.74 2.87
C ASN A 178 0.23 3.99 4.29
N VAL A 179 1.11 3.95 5.30
CA VAL A 179 0.80 4.38 6.67
C VAL A 179 1.84 5.41 7.11
N LEU A 180 1.38 6.55 7.60
CA LEU A 180 2.20 7.65 8.11
C LEU A 180 1.89 7.87 9.59
N ILE A 181 2.84 7.53 10.47
CA ILE A 181 2.80 7.88 11.90
C ILE A 181 3.69 9.10 12.09
N PHE A 182 3.08 10.27 12.24
CA PHE A 182 3.77 11.55 12.35
C PHE A 182 3.38 12.31 13.62
N PHE A 183 4.13 12.11 14.71
CA PHE A 183 3.95 12.87 15.95
C PHE A 183 4.60 14.24 15.82
N TRP A 184 3.84 15.18 15.27
CA TRP A 184 4.23 16.56 15.08
C TRP A 184 3.94 17.38 16.35
N ASP A 185 4.68 18.48 16.50
CA ASP A 185 4.51 19.44 17.58
C ASP A 185 3.55 20.56 17.16
N PRO A 186 2.35 20.66 17.75
CA PRO A 186 1.37 21.69 17.40
C PRO A 186 1.63 23.06 18.04
N LEU A 187 2.57 23.14 18.97
CA LEU A 187 2.83 24.35 19.76
C LEU A 187 4.09 25.09 19.30
N THR A 188 4.96 24.43 18.52
CA THR A 188 6.22 25.02 18.06
C THR A 188 6.31 25.05 16.54
N ALA A 189 6.53 26.25 15.99
CA ALA A 189 6.80 26.43 14.56
C ALA A 189 8.10 25.71 14.19
N GLN A 190 8.07 24.90 13.13
CA GLN A 190 9.28 24.26 12.63
C GLN A 190 9.87 25.03 11.45
N PRO A 191 11.21 25.09 11.34
CA PRO A 191 11.89 25.67 10.17
C PRO A 191 11.50 25.00 8.83
N HIS A 192 10.91 23.80 8.89
CA HIS A 192 10.52 22.97 7.76
C HIS A 192 8.99 22.75 7.70
N ASP A 193 8.17 23.64 8.27
CA ASP A 193 6.70 23.54 8.26
C ASP A 193 6.10 23.44 6.84
N SER A 194 6.75 24.03 5.84
CA SER A 194 6.36 23.89 4.43
C SER A 194 6.47 22.45 3.95
N ASP A 195 7.51 21.73 4.39
CA ASP A 195 7.73 20.33 4.03
C ASP A 195 6.73 19.42 4.75
N VAL A 196 6.41 19.70 6.03
CA VAL A 196 5.36 19.00 6.78
C VAL A 196 4.02 19.07 6.05
N LYS A 197 3.61 20.27 5.63
CA LYS A 197 2.36 20.49 4.88
C LYS A 197 2.39 19.78 3.52
N ALA A 198 3.52 19.80 2.83
CA ALA A 198 3.68 19.11 1.54
C ALA A 198 3.54 17.59 1.70
N LEU A 199 4.16 17.00 2.72
CA LEU A 199 4.06 15.58 3.03
C LEU A 199 2.62 15.17 3.36
N LEU A 200 1.94 15.89 4.27
CA LEU A 200 0.56 15.59 4.63
C LEU A 200 -0.38 15.72 3.42
N ARG A 201 -0.16 16.73 2.56
CA ARG A 201 -0.93 16.88 1.31
C ARG A 201 -0.73 15.69 0.37
N LEU A 202 0.50 15.19 0.22
CA LEU A 202 0.76 14.00 -0.58
C LEU A 202 0.12 12.75 0.03
N ALA A 203 0.21 12.57 1.34
CA ALA A 203 -0.41 11.44 2.03
C ALA A 203 -1.94 11.41 1.83
N VAL A 204 -2.61 12.56 1.94
CA VAL A 204 -4.05 12.66 1.65
C VAL A 204 -4.34 12.37 0.17
N LEU A 205 -3.56 12.93 -0.76
CA LEU A 205 -3.75 12.72 -2.19
C LEU A 205 -3.60 11.23 -2.59
N CYS A 206 -2.65 10.53 -1.98
CA CYS A 206 -2.36 9.13 -2.23
C CYS A 206 -3.20 8.16 -1.37
N ASN A 207 -4.16 8.67 -0.60
CA ASN A 207 -5.01 7.89 0.29
C ASN A 207 -4.23 7.05 1.32
N ALA A 208 -3.12 7.57 1.84
CA ALA A 208 -2.37 6.95 2.91
C ALA A 208 -3.10 7.14 4.26
N ALA A 209 -3.03 6.14 5.13
CA ALA A 209 -3.52 6.27 6.50
C ALA A 209 -2.58 7.16 7.32
N ILE A 210 -3.10 8.13 8.05
CA ILE A 210 -2.30 9.12 8.80
C ILE A 210 -2.68 9.08 10.28
N ALA A 211 -1.69 8.93 11.15
CA ALA A 211 -1.81 9.19 12.58
C ALA A 211 -0.88 10.33 12.98
N MET A 212 -1.43 11.31 13.71
CA MET A 212 -0.69 12.49 14.17
C MET A 212 -0.54 12.57 15.69
N ASN A 213 -1.00 11.54 16.39
CA ASN A 213 -0.92 11.38 17.84
C ASN A 213 -1.02 9.89 18.19
N THR A 214 -0.73 9.56 19.45
CA THR A 214 -0.72 8.18 19.95
C THR A 214 -2.06 7.48 19.77
N PHE A 215 -3.18 8.14 20.06
CA PHE A 215 -4.51 7.52 19.98
C PHE A 215 -4.85 7.07 18.55
N THR A 216 -4.63 7.92 17.54
CA THR A 216 -4.83 7.53 16.14
C THR A 216 -3.83 6.45 15.72
N ALA A 217 -2.59 6.50 16.21
CA ALA A 217 -1.59 5.49 15.90
C ALA A 217 -1.96 4.11 16.45
N ASP A 218 -2.50 4.04 17.68
CA ASP A 218 -3.01 2.82 18.31
C ASP A 218 -4.16 2.20 17.50
N LEU A 219 -5.11 3.03 17.05
CA LEU A 219 -6.20 2.55 16.18
C LEU A 219 -5.67 2.00 14.86
N LEU A 220 -4.72 2.70 14.21
CA LEU A 220 -4.15 2.27 12.94
C LEU A 220 -3.35 0.98 13.08
N ILE A 221 -2.45 0.89 14.06
CA ILE A 221 -1.62 -0.31 14.24
C ILE A 221 -2.48 -1.51 14.60
N SER A 222 -3.52 -1.34 15.43
CA SER A 222 -4.47 -2.41 15.75
C SER A 222 -5.22 -2.89 14.50
N ALA A 223 -5.69 -1.95 13.67
CA ALA A 223 -6.42 -2.26 12.44
C ALA A 223 -5.56 -2.97 11.37
N ILE A 224 -4.25 -2.75 11.34
CA ILE A 224 -3.35 -3.45 10.39
C ILE A 224 -2.72 -4.70 10.99
N SER A 225 -2.64 -4.82 12.32
CA SER A 225 -2.13 -6.01 13.00
C SER A 225 -3.13 -7.15 13.06
N GLY A 226 -4.43 -6.84 13.11
CA GLY A 226 -5.52 -7.82 13.19
C GLY A 226 -5.88 -8.49 11.85
N ARG A 227 -5.23 -8.13 10.74
CA ARG A 227 -5.48 -8.74 9.43
C ARG A 227 -4.63 -9.99 9.14
N CYS A 228 -3.55 -10.22 9.89
CA CYS A 228 -2.69 -11.41 9.76
C CYS A 228 -3.23 -12.70 10.37
N SER A 229 -4.50 -12.74 10.79
CA SER A 229 -5.10 -13.95 11.34
C SER A 229 -6.61 -13.84 11.36
N GLU A 230 -7.25 -14.25 10.26
CA GLU A 230 -8.48 -15.06 10.18
C GLU A 230 -8.77 -15.47 8.73
#